data_AF-A0A7S3YHL5-F1
#
_entry.id   AF-A0A7S3YHL5-F1
#
_cell.length_a   1.000
_cell.length_b   1.000
_cell.length_c   1.000
_cell.angle_alpha   90.00
_cell.angle_beta   90.00
_cell.angle_gamma   90.00
#
_symmetry.space_group_name_H-M   'P 1'
#
loop_
_entity.id
_entity.type
_entity.pdbx_description
1 polymer ?
#
loop_
_entity_poly.entity_id
_entity_poly.type
_entity_poly.pdbx_seq_one_letter_code
_entity_poly.pdbx_strand_id
1 'polypeptide(L)'
;PSDVIMSSPMRSFGVAIVAVAAGLVAKNFLVEKEADHAVGVSSEGREFLLAFGSCVHHDRRPWRVFDTIAESQADVFIFMGDLIYPDWGNTSHGLDDLSQLKKGEYASLLNRLYTEAFEDSSLSNLMASDTTRSYFMWDDHELQDNYDMGTETEIYAVAREAFDKHVAFRNPPPLREGELFYTLKDEDHGFSAFVLDTRSHRSPLSMPDTMGSGKSMLGIVQLQVCELCQGV
;
A
#
# COMPACT_ATOMS: atom_id res chain seq x y z
N PRO A 1 24.38 54.01 -3.83
CA PRO A 1 25.14 53.07 -2.95
C PRO A 1 24.31 52.82 -1.68
N SER A 2 23.51 51.74 -1.68
CA SER A 2 23.80 50.45 -0.99
C SER A 2 23.32 50.55 0.48
N ASP A 3 22.35 49.80 1.00
CA ASP A 3 21.90 48.43 0.71
C ASP A 3 20.44 48.19 1.14
N VAL A 4 19.71 47.37 0.37
CA VAL A 4 18.42 46.78 0.77
C VAL A 4 18.68 45.34 1.18
N ILE A 5 18.50 45.04 2.46
CA ILE A 5 18.52 43.66 2.98
C ILE A 5 17.15 43.05 2.69
N MET A 6 17.07 42.19 1.68
CA MET A 6 15.93 41.28 1.50
C MET A 6 16.08 40.11 2.46
N SER A 7 15.25 40.05 3.50
CA SER A 7 15.04 38.84 4.29
C SER A 7 14.01 37.95 3.58
N SER A 8 14.46 36.88 2.93
CA SER A 8 13.56 35.80 2.50
C SER A 8 13.01 35.07 3.74
N PRO A 9 11.69 34.86 3.86
CA PRO A 9 11.16 33.95 4.86
C PRO A 9 11.44 32.52 4.39
N MET A 10 12.32 31.81 5.11
CA MET A 10 12.42 30.35 5.03
C MET A 10 11.07 29.77 5.45
N ARG A 11 10.34 29.17 4.49
CA ARG A 11 9.19 28.30 4.79
C ARG A 11 9.76 26.98 5.32
N SER A 12 9.51 26.66 6.58
CA SER A 12 9.76 25.31 7.08
C SER A 12 8.67 24.39 6.53
N PHE A 13 9.04 23.52 5.58
CA PHE A 13 8.19 22.40 5.19
C PHE A 13 8.36 21.32 6.25
N GLY A 14 7.32 21.07 7.05
CA GLY A 14 7.26 19.88 7.89
C GLY A 14 6.89 18.71 7.00
N VAL A 15 7.83 17.79 6.77
CA VAL A 15 7.55 16.53 6.05
C VAL A 15 7.02 15.53 7.07
N ALA A 16 5.76 15.12 6.92
CA ALA A 16 5.24 13.95 7.63
C ALA A 16 5.58 12.71 6.80
N ILE A 17 6.49 11.86 7.29
CA ILE A 17 6.79 10.56 6.68
C ILE A 17 5.90 9.52 7.35
N VAL A 18 4.94 8.98 6.60
CA VAL A 18 4.12 7.84 7.05
C VAL A 18 4.60 6.58 6.33
N ALA A 19 5.10 5.60 7.10
CA ALA A 19 5.35 4.25 6.60
C ALA A 19 4.07 3.43 6.77
N VAL A 20 3.52 2.95 5.66
CA VAL A 20 2.26 2.20 5.62
C VAL A 20 2.58 0.77 5.18
N ALA A 21 2.28 -0.21 6.03
CA ALA A 21 2.56 -1.62 5.81
C ALA A 21 1.30 -2.48 6.03
N ALA A 22 1.09 -3.45 5.16
CA ALA A 22 0.14 -4.54 5.38
C ALA A 22 0.51 -5.32 6.65
N GLY A 23 -0.49 -5.68 7.48
CA GLY A 23 -0.28 -6.50 8.68
C GLY A 23 0.13 -5.78 9.98
N LEU A 24 0.14 -4.43 10.05
CA LEU A 24 0.23 -3.71 11.33
C LEU A 24 -1.16 -3.22 11.79
N VAL A 25 -1.62 -3.69 12.95
CA VAL A 25 -2.72 -3.05 13.69
C VAL A 25 -2.21 -1.70 14.22
N ALA A 26 -2.46 -0.62 13.48
CA ALA A 26 -2.23 0.72 13.99
C ALA A 26 -3.27 1.02 15.08
N LYS A 27 -2.87 0.89 16.35
CA LYS A 27 -3.62 1.48 17.47
C LYS A 27 -3.46 3.00 17.38
N ASN A 28 -4.58 3.70 17.23
CA ASN A 28 -4.83 5.11 17.50
C ASN A 28 -3.62 6.06 17.39
N PHE A 29 -3.51 6.78 16.28
CA PHE A 29 -2.90 8.11 16.32
C PHE A 29 -3.96 9.12 16.77
N LEU A 30 -4.12 9.23 18.09
CA LEU A 30 -4.61 10.46 18.71
C LEU A 30 -3.37 11.21 19.19
N VAL A 31 -3.00 12.28 18.50
CA VAL A 31 -2.10 13.29 19.07
C VAL A 31 -2.98 14.17 19.96
N GLU A 32 -3.31 13.69 21.15
CA GLU A 32 -3.75 14.57 22.23
C GLU A 32 -2.51 15.14 22.92
N LYS A 33 -2.32 16.45 22.76
CA LYS A 33 -1.64 17.25 23.77
C LYS A 33 -2.42 18.56 23.91
N GLU A 34 -3.05 18.72 25.07
CA GLU A 34 -3.79 19.92 25.45
C GLU A 34 -2.94 21.20 25.30
N ALA A 35 -3.63 22.26 24.87
CA ALA A 35 -3.38 23.68 25.09
C ALA A 35 -2.03 24.26 24.63
N ASP A 36 -1.98 24.72 23.37
CA ASP A 36 -2.06 26.16 23.07
C ASP A 36 -2.13 26.34 21.55
N HIS A 37 -2.90 27.33 21.09
CA HIS A 37 -3.17 27.58 19.67
C HIS A 37 -1.88 27.74 18.85
N ALA A 38 -1.55 26.72 18.04
CA ALA A 38 -0.68 26.85 16.89
C ALA A 38 -1.56 26.85 15.62
N VAL A 39 -2.17 28.01 15.35
CA VAL A 39 -2.75 28.29 14.04
C VAL A 39 -1.59 28.46 13.06
N GLY A 40 -1.22 27.38 12.39
CA GLY A 40 -0.43 27.43 11.17
C GLY A 40 -1.34 27.89 10.03
N VAL A 41 -1.27 29.17 9.68
CA VAL A 41 -2.02 29.74 8.56
C VAL A 41 -1.48 29.19 7.24
N SER A 42 -2.12 28.15 6.70
CA SER A 42 -2.04 27.85 5.26
C SER A 42 -2.87 28.88 4.52
N SER A 43 -2.29 29.54 3.51
CA SER A 43 -2.86 30.69 2.83
C SER A 43 -4.08 30.42 1.93
N GLU A 44 -4.78 29.29 2.12
CA GLU A 44 -6.19 28.99 1.73
C GLU A 44 -6.51 27.50 2.04
N GLY A 45 -5.86 26.91 3.04
CA GLY A 45 -5.62 25.46 3.08
C GLY A 45 -6.76 24.61 3.64
N ARG A 46 -7.27 23.73 2.78
CA ARG A 46 -8.00 22.53 3.18
C ARG A 46 -7.05 21.52 3.81
N GLU A 47 -7.56 20.71 4.74
CA GLU A 47 -6.84 19.57 5.28
C GLU A 47 -6.60 18.51 4.19
N PHE A 48 -5.48 17.78 4.30
CA PHE A 48 -5.18 16.62 3.47
C PHE A 48 -5.76 15.36 4.14
N LEU A 49 -6.60 14.62 3.42
CA LEU A 49 -7.25 13.42 3.94
C LEU A 49 -6.66 12.15 3.31
N LEU A 50 -5.92 11.39 4.12
CA LEU A 50 -5.45 10.05 3.78
C LEU A 50 -6.43 8.99 4.28
N ALA A 51 -6.93 8.16 3.36
CA ALA A 51 -7.62 6.92 3.68
C ALA A 51 -6.69 5.72 3.41
N PHE A 52 -6.84 4.65 4.19
CA PHE A 52 -6.14 3.40 3.95
C PHE A 52 -6.95 2.21 4.45
N GLY A 53 -6.71 1.05 3.88
CA GLY A 53 -7.41 -0.19 4.25
C GLY A 53 -6.75 -1.39 3.59
N SER A 54 -7.22 -2.57 3.94
CA SER A 54 -6.77 -3.86 3.39
C SER A 54 -7.90 -4.87 3.55
N CYS A 55 -7.68 -6.10 3.09
CA CYS A 55 -8.51 -7.26 3.39
C CYS A 55 -9.97 -7.10 2.98
N VAL A 56 -10.27 -7.34 1.70
CA VAL A 56 -11.64 -7.37 1.18
C VAL A 56 -11.99 -8.74 0.65
N HIS A 57 -12.60 -9.53 1.52
CA HIS A 57 -12.99 -10.89 1.16
C HIS A 57 -14.13 -10.89 0.14
N HIS A 58 -14.04 -11.67 -0.95
CA HIS A 58 -15.02 -11.64 -2.06
C HIS A 58 -16.46 -11.98 -1.63
N ASP A 59 -16.66 -12.82 -0.61
CA ASP A 59 -18.00 -13.11 -0.07
C ASP A 59 -18.68 -11.92 0.62
N ARG A 60 -17.91 -10.86 0.91
CA ARG A 60 -18.42 -9.66 1.58
C ARG A 60 -18.85 -8.58 0.60
N ARG A 61 -18.84 -8.88 -0.71
CA ARG A 61 -19.32 -7.96 -1.74
C ARG A 61 -20.84 -7.71 -1.59
N PRO A 62 -21.33 -6.50 -1.91
CA PRO A 62 -20.53 -5.35 -2.35
C PRO A 62 -19.72 -4.74 -1.21
N TRP A 63 -18.48 -4.34 -1.50
CA TRP A 63 -17.56 -3.77 -0.49
C TRP A 63 -17.86 -2.29 -0.22
N ARG A 64 -19.00 -2.03 0.42
CA ARG A 64 -19.55 -0.68 0.67
C ARG A 64 -18.60 0.29 1.38
N VAL A 65 -17.55 -0.20 2.03
CA VAL A 65 -16.49 0.64 2.58
C VAL A 65 -15.84 1.53 1.52
N PHE A 66 -15.74 1.08 0.27
CA PHE A 66 -15.19 1.87 -0.83
C PHE A 66 -16.09 3.03 -1.23
N ASP A 67 -17.43 2.89 -1.12
CA ASP A 67 -18.34 4.02 -1.30
C ASP A 67 -18.11 5.07 -0.20
N THR A 68 -17.95 4.64 1.06
CA THR A 68 -17.64 5.56 2.17
C THR A 68 -16.31 6.30 1.97
N ILE A 69 -15.30 5.62 1.43
CA ILE A 69 -14.02 6.27 1.10
C ILE A 69 -14.21 7.31 -0.02
N ALA A 70 -14.95 6.97 -1.09
CA ALA A 70 -15.24 7.91 -2.17
C ALA A 70 -16.05 9.12 -1.68
N GLU A 71 -17.07 8.91 -0.85
CA GLU A 71 -17.91 9.95 -0.25
C GLU A 71 -17.13 10.85 0.72
N SER A 72 -16.09 10.33 1.38
CA SER A 72 -15.23 11.12 2.26
C SER A 72 -14.38 12.15 1.50
N GLN A 73 -14.29 12.02 0.16
CA GLN A 73 -13.43 12.82 -0.69
C GLN A 73 -11.96 12.81 -0.23
N ALA A 74 -11.47 11.65 0.24
CA ALA A 74 -10.08 11.47 0.59
C ALA A 74 -9.19 11.86 -0.60
N ASP A 75 -8.09 12.57 -0.34
CA ASP A 75 -7.11 12.95 -1.36
C ASP A 75 -6.40 11.74 -1.94
N VAL A 76 -6.09 10.80 -1.05
CA VAL A 76 -5.36 9.58 -1.33
C VAL A 76 -6.03 8.43 -0.58
N PHE A 77 -6.19 7.31 -1.28
CA PHE A 77 -6.51 6.02 -0.70
C PHE A 77 -5.39 5.02 -0.97
N ILE A 78 -4.93 4.31 0.06
CA ILE A 78 -3.94 3.22 -0.08
C ILE A 78 -4.58 1.90 0.33
N PHE A 79 -4.76 0.99 -0.62
CA PHE A 79 -5.15 -0.38 -0.37
C PHE A 79 -3.91 -1.24 -0.15
N MET A 80 -3.72 -1.77 1.05
CA MET A 80 -2.45 -2.33 1.51
C MET A 80 -2.30 -3.84 1.27
N GLY A 81 -3.24 -4.50 0.60
CA GLY A 81 -3.14 -5.92 0.28
C GLY A 81 -4.39 -6.70 0.63
N ASP A 82 -4.41 -7.95 0.19
CA ASP A 82 -5.55 -8.85 0.26
C ASP A 82 -6.80 -8.31 -0.47
N LEU A 83 -6.63 -7.90 -1.72
CA LEU A 83 -7.72 -7.55 -2.63
C LEU A 83 -8.40 -8.81 -3.18
N ILE A 84 -7.64 -9.90 -3.28
CA ILE A 84 -8.10 -11.22 -3.73
C ILE A 84 -7.61 -12.31 -2.78
N TYR A 85 -8.35 -13.42 -2.74
CA TYR A 85 -8.10 -14.58 -1.87
C TYR A 85 -8.23 -15.90 -2.67
N PRO A 86 -7.24 -16.26 -3.52
CA PRO A 86 -7.25 -17.47 -4.34
C PRO A 86 -7.17 -18.75 -3.53
N ASP A 87 -6.59 -18.68 -2.34
CA ASP A 87 -6.34 -19.74 -1.37
C ASP A 87 -7.45 -19.90 -0.33
N TRP A 88 -8.58 -19.20 -0.51
CA TRP A 88 -9.71 -19.28 0.40
C TRP A 88 -10.82 -20.19 -0.15
N GLY A 89 -10.71 -21.49 0.11
CA GLY A 89 -11.57 -22.53 -0.47
C GLY A 89 -12.92 -22.76 0.19
N ASN A 90 -13.25 -22.07 1.29
CA ASN A 90 -14.61 -22.11 1.86
C ASN A 90 -15.65 -21.34 1.01
N THR A 91 -15.38 -21.14 -0.28
CA THR A 91 -16.14 -20.27 -1.17
C THR A 91 -16.16 -20.76 -2.60
N SER A 92 -17.10 -20.23 -3.38
CA SER A 92 -17.21 -20.51 -4.82
C SER A 92 -16.04 -19.95 -5.65
N HIS A 93 -15.16 -19.13 -5.07
CA HIS A 93 -14.21 -18.29 -5.81
C HIS A 93 -12.74 -18.66 -5.59
N GLY A 94 -12.37 -19.20 -4.41
CA GLY A 94 -11.01 -19.66 -4.07
C GLY A 94 -10.90 -21.19 -3.91
N LEU A 95 -9.71 -21.70 -3.61
CA LEU A 95 -9.42 -23.13 -3.40
C LEU A 95 -8.65 -23.35 -2.10
N ASP A 96 -8.97 -24.42 -1.36
CA ASP A 96 -8.31 -24.72 -0.08
C ASP A 96 -6.85 -25.18 -0.25
N ASP A 97 -6.50 -25.70 -1.43
CA ASP A 97 -5.15 -26.18 -1.74
C ASP A 97 -4.72 -25.72 -3.14
N LEU A 98 -3.97 -24.62 -3.19
CA LEU A 98 -3.38 -24.09 -4.42
C LEU A 98 -2.28 -25.01 -4.99
N SER A 99 -1.70 -25.92 -4.19
CA SER A 99 -0.57 -26.75 -4.65
C SER A 99 -0.97 -27.76 -5.74
N GLN A 100 -2.28 -28.01 -5.90
CA GLN A 100 -2.81 -28.89 -6.94
C GLN A 100 -2.95 -28.19 -8.30
N LEU A 101 -2.92 -26.86 -8.34
CA LEU A 101 -3.08 -26.12 -9.58
C LEU A 101 -1.81 -26.17 -10.42
N LYS A 102 -1.98 -26.43 -11.72
CA LYS A 102 -0.92 -26.13 -12.69
C LYS A 102 -0.78 -24.62 -12.83
N LYS A 103 0.41 -24.16 -13.22
CA LYS A 103 0.72 -22.75 -13.49
C LYS A 103 -0.39 -21.97 -14.21
N GLY A 104 -0.88 -22.52 -15.32
CA GLY A 104 -1.91 -21.86 -16.13
C GLY A 104 -3.28 -21.76 -15.46
N GLU A 105 -3.62 -22.74 -14.62
CA GLU A 105 -4.88 -22.75 -13.85
C GLU A 105 -4.81 -21.71 -12.73
N TYR A 106 -3.68 -21.63 -12.04
CA TYR A 106 -3.43 -20.60 -11.02
C TYR A 106 -3.42 -19.19 -11.63
N ALA A 107 -2.74 -19.00 -12.76
CA ALA A 107 -2.79 -17.73 -13.48
C ALA A 107 -4.23 -17.33 -13.87
N SER A 108 -5.03 -18.28 -14.37
CA SER A 108 -6.43 -18.03 -14.72
C SER A 108 -7.28 -17.68 -13.50
N LEU A 109 -7.05 -18.35 -12.38
CA LEU A 109 -7.70 -18.06 -11.10
C LEU A 109 -7.43 -16.62 -10.64
N LEU A 110 -6.17 -16.20 -10.56
CA LEU A 110 -5.80 -14.84 -10.16
C LEU A 110 -6.39 -13.78 -11.09
N ASN A 111 -6.27 -13.98 -12.40
CA ASN A 111 -6.81 -13.05 -13.39
C ASN A 111 -8.32 -12.87 -13.27
N ARG A 112 -9.05 -13.97 -13.03
CA ARG A 112 -10.48 -13.95 -12.79
C ARG A 112 -10.81 -13.19 -11.51
N LEU A 113 -10.15 -13.51 -10.39
CA LEU A 113 -10.42 -12.87 -9.10
C LEU A 113 -10.19 -11.36 -9.13
N TYR A 114 -9.11 -10.90 -9.77
CA TYR A 114 -8.88 -9.46 -9.95
C TYR A 114 -9.95 -8.82 -10.83
N THR A 115 -10.33 -9.48 -11.94
CA THR A 115 -11.39 -8.99 -12.82
C THR A 115 -12.70 -8.84 -12.04
N GLU A 116 -13.10 -9.87 -11.30
CA GLU A 116 -14.30 -9.85 -10.46
C GLU A 116 -14.20 -8.81 -9.33
N ALA A 117 -13.00 -8.56 -8.78
CA ALA A 117 -12.80 -7.52 -7.77
C ALA A 117 -13.08 -6.13 -8.34
N PHE A 118 -12.56 -5.83 -9.54
CA PHE A 118 -12.84 -4.56 -10.21
C PHE A 118 -14.24 -4.48 -10.83
N GLU A 119 -15.00 -5.58 -10.88
CA GLU A 119 -16.44 -5.57 -11.18
C GLU A 119 -17.33 -5.26 -9.96
N ASP A 120 -16.76 -5.26 -8.74
CA ASP A 120 -17.48 -4.81 -7.55
C ASP A 120 -17.91 -3.35 -7.72
N SER A 121 -19.20 -3.08 -7.48
CA SER A 121 -19.77 -1.75 -7.72
C SER A 121 -19.13 -0.68 -6.83
N SER A 122 -18.83 -0.99 -5.57
CA SER A 122 -18.30 -0.01 -4.62
C SER A 122 -16.83 0.28 -4.91
N LEU A 123 -16.03 -0.74 -5.26
CA LEU A 123 -14.65 -0.51 -5.72
C LEU A 123 -14.64 0.25 -7.06
N SER A 124 -15.52 -0.10 -8.00
CA SER A 124 -15.67 0.61 -9.27
C SER A 124 -16.00 2.09 -9.06
N ASN A 125 -16.91 2.42 -8.14
CA ASN A 125 -17.24 3.80 -7.81
C ASN A 125 -16.02 4.56 -7.28
N LEU A 126 -15.25 3.97 -6.37
CA LEU A 126 -14.01 4.57 -5.88
C LEU A 126 -12.98 4.77 -7.00
N MET A 127 -12.81 3.79 -7.90
CA MET A 127 -11.90 3.92 -9.05
C MET A 127 -12.34 4.98 -10.06
N ALA A 128 -13.64 5.29 -10.11
CA ALA A 128 -14.21 6.35 -10.95
C ALA A 128 -14.23 7.72 -10.26
N SER A 129 -13.75 7.82 -9.01
CA SER A 129 -13.71 9.08 -8.27
C SER A 129 -12.68 10.04 -8.85
N ASP A 130 -13.11 11.26 -9.17
CA ASP A 130 -12.22 12.34 -9.62
C ASP A 130 -11.47 13.02 -8.46
N THR A 131 -11.87 12.75 -7.22
CA THR A 131 -11.27 13.39 -6.03
C THR A 131 -10.30 12.49 -5.29
N THR A 132 -10.44 11.17 -5.41
CA THR A 132 -9.67 10.20 -4.61
C THR A 132 -8.71 9.39 -5.46
N ARG A 133 -7.42 9.67 -5.31
CA ARG A 133 -6.36 8.88 -5.98
C ARG A 133 -6.12 7.60 -5.21
N SER A 134 -6.34 6.46 -5.86
CA SER A 134 -6.20 5.15 -5.24
C SER A 134 -4.92 4.45 -5.66
N TYR A 135 -4.17 3.97 -4.67
CA TYR A 135 -2.92 3.24 -4.83
C TYR A 135 -2.99 1.91 -4.10
N PHE A 136 -2.16 0.96 -4.51
CA PHE A 136 -2.27 -0.43 -4.10
C PHE A 136 -0.93 -1.03 -3.72
N MET A 137 -0.97 -2.00 -2.82
CA MET A 137 0.09 -2.94 -2.51
C MET A 137 -0.55 -4.31 -2.32
N TRP A 138 0.21 -5.38 -2.49
CA TRP A 138 -0.22 -6.74 -2.17
C TRP A 138 0.14 -7.13 -0.72
N ASP A 139 -0.46 -8.20 -0.23
CA ASP A 139 -0.04 -8.95 0.94
C ASP A 139 0.02 -10.45 0.58
N ASP A 140 -0.06 -11.37 1.53
CA ASP A 140 0.08 -12.81 1.27
C ASP A 140 -1.02 -13.38 0.40
N HIS A 141 -2.28 -12.96 0.57
CA HIS A 141 -3.38 -13.61 -0.14
C HIS A 141 -3.40 -13.29 -1.64
N GLU A 142 -2.66 -12.30 -2.15
CA GLU A 142 -2.42 -12.21 -3.60
C GLU A 142 -1.62 -13.40 -4.15
N LEU A 143 -0.93 -14.14 -3.28
CA LEU A 143 -0.11 -15.30 -3.60
C LEU A 143 -0.72 -16.57 -2.96
N GLN A 144 -0.52 -16.71 -1.66
CA GLN A 144 -0.91 -17.83 -0.83
C GLN A 144 -0.76 -17.42 0.64
N ASP A 145 -1.65 -17.89 1.52
CA ASP A 145 -1.64 -17.61 2.95
C ASP A 145 -0.24 -17.74 3.54
N ASN A 146 0.16 -16.73 4.32
CA ASN A 146 1.45 -16.67 5.00
C ASN A 146 2.68 -16.73 4.08
N TYR A 147 2.56 -16.35 2.80
CA TYR A 147 3.66 -16.40 1.84
C TYR A 147 4.97 -15.78 2.35
N ASP A 148 6.05 -16.56 2.33
CA ASP A 148 7.39 -16.19 2.82
C ASP A 148 8.55 -16.82 2.03
N MET A 149 8.26 -17.37 0.84
CA MET A 149 9.20 -18.19 0.07
C MET A 149 10.11 -17.39 -0.89
N GLY A 150 9.80 -16.11 -1.11
CA GLY A 150 10.62 -15.18 -1.88
C GLY A 150 10.43 -15.21 -3.41
N THR A 151 11.10 -14.29 -4.10
CA THR A 151 10.85 -13.96 -5.52
C THR A 151 11.14 -15.07 -6.53
N GLU A 152 11.87 -16.11 -6.15
CA GLU A 152 12.35 -17.17 -7.05
C GLU A 152 11.34 -18.31 -7.27
N THR A 153 10.15 -18.22 -6.69
CA THR A 153 9.12 -19.26 -6.84
C THR A 153 8.22 -19.05 -8.06
N GLU A 154 7.68 -20.14 -8.59
CA GLU A 154 6.69 -20.08 -9.67
C GLU A 154 5.39 -19.39 -9.24
N ILE A 155 4.97 -19.59 -7.98
CA ILE A 155 3.81 -18.91 -7.39
C ILE A 155 4.00 -17.39 -7.43
N TYR A 156 5.17 -16.91 -6.98
CA TYR A 156 5.51 -15.49 -7.02
C TYR A 156 5.48 -14.95 -8.44
N ALA A 157 6.12 -15.62 -9.40
CA ALA A 157 6.17 -15.15 -10.77
C ALA A 157 4.77 -15.00 -11.39
N VAL A 158 3.88 -15.97 -11.14
CA VAL A 158 2.50 -15.93 -11.63
C VAL A 158 1.68 -14.84 -10.94
N ALA A 159 1.81 -14.71 -9.61
CA ALA A 159 1.11 -13.69 -8.85
C ALA A 159 1.56 -12.28 -9.21
N ARG A 160 2.87 -12.08 -9.40
CA ARG A 160 3.46 -10.82 -9.83
C ARG A 160 2.93 -10.40 -11.20
N GLU A 161 2.89 -11.31 -12.17
CA GLU A 161 2.33 -11.02 -13.50
C GLU A 161 0.86 -10.61 -13.43
N ALA A 162 0.05 -11.29 -12.60
CA ALA A 162 -1.34 -10.92 -12.39
C ALA A 162 -1.49 -9.56 -11.70
N PHE A 163 -0.71 -9.30 -10.64
CA PHE A 163 -0.71 -8.02 -9.92
C PHE A 163 -0.30 -6.87 -10.84
N ASP A 164 0.76 -7.03 -11.63
CA ASP A 164 1.22 -6.01 -12.58
C ASP A 164 0.14 -5.66 -13.62
N LYS A 165 -0.50 -6.70 -14.16
CA LYS A 165 -1.56 -6.55 -15.17
C LYS A 165 -2.81 -5.84 -14.63
N HIS A 166 -3.21 -6.15 -13.40
CA HIS A 166 -4.51 -5.72 -12.87
C HIS A 166 -4.45 -4.56 -11.91
N VAL A 167 -3.32 -4.32 -11.24
CA VAL A 167 -3.24 -3.42 -10.09
C VAL A 167 -2.06 -2.47 -10.20
N ALA A 168 -0.83 -2.98 -10.37
CA ALA A 168 0.39 -2.20 -10.19
C ALA A 168 0.52 -1.00 -11.13
N PHE A 169 -0.08 -1.05 -12.33
CA PHE A 169 -0.06 0.06 -13.27
C PHE A 169 -0.71 1.36 -12.76
N ARG A 170 -1.51 1.28 -11.67
CA ARG A 170 -2.10 2.45 -10.99
C ARG A 170 -1.13 3.12 -10.02
N ASN A 171 -0.06 2.44 -9.65
CA ASN A 171 0.94 2.95 -8.73
C ASN A 171 1.96 3.85 -9.46
N PRO A 172 2.63 4.76 -8.73
CA PRO A 172 3.85 5.37 -9.25
C PRO A 172 4.89 4.30 -9.60
N PRO A 173 5.90 4.64 -10.43
CA PRO A 173 7.03 3.75 -10.65
C PRO A 173 7.68 3.33 -9.34
N PRO A 174 8.11 2.07 -9.21
CA PRO A 174 8.82 1.61 -8.02
C PRO A 174 10.16 2.35 -7.88
N LEU A 175 10.66 2.45 -6.65
CA LEU A 175 11.93 3.14 -6.37
C LEU A 175 13.15 2.37 -6.88
N ARG A 176 12.99 1.09 -7.23
CA ARG A 176 13.98 0.27 -7.93
C ARG A 176 13.30 -0.58 -9.00
N GLU A 177 13.98 -0.75 -10.12
CA GLU A 177 13.51 -1.60 -11.21
C GLU A 177 13.32 -3.05 -10.72
N GLY A 178 12.19 -3.67 -11.08
CA GLY A 178 11.82 -5.02 -10.64
C GLY A 178 11.12 -5.09 -9.28
N GLU A 179 11.13 -4.02 -8.48
CA GLU A 179 10.51 -3.98 -7.16
C GLU A 179 9.06 -3.47 -7.21
N LEU A 180 8.35 -3.53 -6.07
CA LEU A 180 6.97 -3.03 -5.93
C LEU A 180 6.84 -1.80 -5.07
N PHE A 181 7.78 -1.52 -4.17
CA PHE A 181 7.67 -0.40 -3.23
C PHE A 181 7.92 0.96 -3.90
N TYR A 182 7.16 1.97 -3.46
CA TYR A 182 7.16 3.31 -4.04
C TYR A 182 6.95 4.40 -2.98
N THR A 183 7.08 5.66 -3.40
CA THR A 183 6.75 6.83 -2.57
C THR A 183 5.60 7.61 -3.20
N LEU A 184 4.63 7.97 -2.37
CA LEU A 184 3.59 8.95 -2.69
C LEU A 184 4.00 10.31 -2.16
N LYS A 185 3.73 11.36 -2.93
CA LYS A 185 4.01 12.74 -2.54
C LYS A 185 2.83 13.65 -2.92
N ASP A 186 2.56 14.62 -2.07
CA ASP A 186 1.67 15.74 -2.33
C ASP A 186 2.36 17.02 -1.82
N GLU A 187 3.01 17.74 -2.73
CA GLU A 187 3.84 18.90 -2.38
C GLU A 187 3.01 20.08 -1.90
N ASP A 188 1.78 20.20 -2.41
CA ASP A 188 0.84 21.27 -2.03
C ASP A 188 0.43 21.15 -0.56
N HIS A 189 0.36 19.92 -0.05
CA HIS A 189 0.01 19.62 1.34
C HIS A 189 1.20 19.17 2.21
N GLY A 190 2.42 19.13 1.67
CA GLY A 190 3.62 18.69 2.39
C GLY A 190 3.57 17.20 2.83
N PHE A 191 2.81 16.37 2.13
CA PHE A 191 2.64 14.95 2.45
C PHE A 191 3.63 14.06 1.69
N SER A 192 4.17 13.05 2.38
CA SER A 192 4.97 11.98 1.78
C SER A 192 4.72 10.65 2.48
N ALA A 193 4.44 9.59 1.73
CA ALA A 193 4.29 8.24 2.28
C ALA A 193 5.17 7.23 1.52
N PHE A 194 5.84 6.37 2.26
CA PHE A 194 6.58 5.24 1.70
C PHE A 194 5.71 3.98 1.80
N VAL A 195 5.31 3.43 0.65
CA VAL A 195 4.47 2.23 0.57
C VAL A 195 5.38 1.01 0.46
N LEU A 196 5.31 0.16 1.48
CA LEU A 196 6.24 -0.94 1.69
C LEU A 196 5.76 -2.22 1.02
N ASP A 197 6.68 -2.97 0.42
CA ASP A 197 6.48 -4.38 0.10
C ASP A 197 7.02 -5.23 1.27
N THR A 198 6.15 -6.05 1.86
CA THR A 198 6.50 -6.89 3.02
C THR A 198 6.44 -8.39 2.72
N ARG A 199 6.28 -8.76 1.45
CA ARG A 199 6.15 -10.16 1.01
C ARG A 199 7.26 -10.61 0.07
N SER A 200 7.69 -9.79 -0.88
CA SER A 200 8.67 -10.20 -1.89
C SER A 200 9.98 -10.71 -1.31
N HIS A 201 10.52 -9.99 -0.31
CA HIS A 201 11.88 -10.19 0.18
C HIS A 201 11.95 -10.49 1.67
N ARG A 202 10.82 -10.84 2.29
CA ARG A 202 10.81 -11.22 3.70
C ARG A 202 11.58 -12.52 3.89
N SER A 203 12.21 -12.66 5.05
CA SER A 203 12.77 -13.92 5.48
C SER A 203 11.67 -14.93 5.84
N PRO A 204 11.95 -16.24 5.75
CA PRO A 204 11.00 -17.26 6.16
C PRO A 204 10.50 -17.04 7.60
N LEU A 205 9.21 -17.28 7.82
CA LEU A 205 8.53 -17.21 9.12
C LEU A 205 9.19 -18.11 10.16
N SER A 206 9.68 -19.27 9.72
CA SER A 206 10.40 -20.24 10.55
C SER A 206 11.77 -19.74 11.04
N MET A 207 12.32 -18.68 10.46
CA MET A 207 13.56 -18.08 10.93
C MET A 207 13.37 -17.46 12.33
N PRO A 208 14.27 -17.70 13.31
CA PRO A 208 14.11 -17.16 14.67
C PRO A 208 14.16 -15.63 14.75
N ASP A 209 13.28 -15.06 15.58
CA ASP A 209 13.26 -13.63 15.95
C ASP A 209 14.33 -13.30 17.02
N THR A 210 15.59 -13.59 16.69
CA THR A 210 16.73 -13.33 17.58
C THR A 210 17.63 -12.26 17.01
N MET A 211 18.16 -11.39 17.88
CA MET A 211 19.12 -10.38 17.45
C MET A 211 20.29 -11.04 16.72
N GLY A 212 20.62 -10.54 15.52
CA GLY A 212 21.69 -11.07 14.69
C GLY A 212 21.29 -12.23 13.78
N SER A 213 20.03 -12.68 13.78
CA SER A 213 19.57 -13.74 12.84
C SER A 213 19.58 -13.29 11.38
N GLY A 214 19.65 -11.98 11.12
CA GLY A 214 19.50 -11.42 9.77
C GLY A 214 18.06 -11.50 9.23
N LYS A 215 17.10 -11.92 10.06
CA LYS A 215 15.67 -11.96 9.69
C LYS A 215 15.20 -10.55 9.34
N SER A 216 14.56 -10.42 8.19
CA SER A 216 14.06 -9.14 7.69
C SER A 216 12.66 -9.30 7.12
N MET A 217 11.81 -8.28 7.30
CA MET A 217 10.52 -8.19 6.62
C MET A 217 10.62 -7.50 5.26
N LEU A 218 11.62 -6.65 5.06
CA LEU A 218 11.73 -5.77 3.90
C LEU A 218 12.80 -6.24 2.89
N GLY A 219 13.68 -7.15 3.32
CA GLY A 219 14.89 -7.49 2.56
C GLY A 219 15.91 -6.34 2.53
N ILE A 220 17.12 -6.64 2.05
CA ILE A 220 18.22 -5.67 2.05
C ILE A 220 18.00 -4.52 1.07
N VAL A 221 17.36 -4.81 -0.07
CA VAL A 221 17.14 -3.86 -1.15
C VAL A 221 16.25 -2.71 -0.70
N GLN A 222 15.09 -3.01 -0.09
CA GLN A 222 14.16 -2.01 0.41
C GLN A 222 14.72 -1.30 1.65
N LEU A 223 15.38 -2.00 2.58
CA LEU A 223 16.02 -1.37 3.75
C LEU A 223 17.00 -0.26 3.35
N GLN A 224 17.86 -0.52 2.37
CA GLN A 224 18.79 0.49 1.84
C GLN A 224 18.07 1.72 1.28
N VAL A 225 16.91 1.54 0.63
CA VAL A 225 16.13 2.67 0.12
C VAL A 225 15.45 3.43 1.27
N CYS A 226 14.86 2.72 2.23
CA CYS A 226 14.24 3.32 3.41
C CYS A 226 15.23 4.17 4.23
N GLU A 227 16.45 3.67 4.43
CA GLU A 227 17.51 4.41 5.13
C GLU A 227 17.87 5.72 4.41
N LEU A 228 17.86 5.71 3.08
CA LEU A 228 18.04 6.93 2.27
C LEU A 228 16.82 7.87 2.34
N CYS A 229 15.61 7.33 2.49
CA CYS A 229 14.39 8.12 2.67
C CYS A 229 14.30 8.81 4.04
N GLN A 230 15.02 8.33 5.06
CA GLN A 230 15.11 8.98 6.38
C GLN A 230 16.08 10.18 6.40
N GLY A 231 16.82 10.41 5.31
CA GLY A 231 17.82 11.48 5.19
C GLY A 231 17.36 12.73 4.42
N VAL A 232 16.05 12.92 4.20
CA VAL A 232 15.48 14.08 3.50
C VAL A 232 14.70 14.96 4.47
#